data_AF-A0A3R7P4T4-F1
#
_entry.id   AF-A0A3R7P4T4-F1
#
_cell.length_a   1.000
_cell.length_b   1.000
_cell.length_c   1.000
_cell.angle_alpha   90.00
_cell.angle_beta   90.00
_cell.angle_gamma   90.00
#
_symmetry.space_group_name_H-M   'P 1'
#
loop_
_entity.id
_entity.type
_entity.pdbx_description
1 polymer ?
#
loop_
_entity_poly.entity_id
_entity_poly.type
_entity_poly.pdbx_seq_one_letter_code
_entity_poly.pdbx_strand_id
1 'polypeptide(L)'
;MPASLQDMFRPPVQCDMCRQVTHVERVHSVTSQLFEERYAYTGRPVVITDGQRNWSAPHVFSFEFFKSIYADDSPVLENFERDCQFFPYQTEFRNLRHVFNMTADRVNMRGEPWYIGWSNCDSSAANILRDHYERPYFLPQAAESSKTDWIFMGTPGYGAHMHIDHVGNPSWQAQIRGRKLWTLEPPPECYFQCIPMEVVVEPGEIIVLDTNIWYHKTLIVSEELSITIGSEYD
;
A
#
# COMPACT_ATOMS: atom_id res chain seq x y z
N MET A 1 -8.27 2.99 -20.83
CA MET A 1 -8.28 1.71 -21.57
C MET A 1 -8.61 0.61 -20.58
N PRO A 2 -9.24 -0.51 -20.97
CA PRO A 2 -9.37 -1.68 -20.10
C PRO A 2 -7.98 -2.10 -19.56
N ALA A 3 -7.87 -2.43 -18.27
CA ALA A 3 -6.58 -2.82 -17.66
C ALA A 3 -5.88 -3.95 -18.44
N SER A 4 -6.65 -4.92 -18.94
CA SER A 4 -6.16 -6.02 -19.79
C SER A 4 -5.50 -5.58 -21.10
N LEU A 5 -5.89 -4.43 -21.66
CA LEU A 5 -5.24 -3.87 -22.84
C LEU A 5 -3.99 -3.08 -22.49
N GLN A 6 -3.92 -2.46 -21.30
CA GLN A 6 -2.72 -1.76 -20.83
C GLN A 6 -1.58 -2.75 -20.55
N ASP A 7 -1.91 -3.88 -19.92
CA ASP A 7 -0.94 -4.95 -19.63
C ASP A 7 -0.31 -5.53 -20.90
N MET A 8 -1.08 -5.65 -21.99
CA MET A 8 -0.60 -6.24 -23.25
C MET A 8 0.45 -5.38 -23.98
N PHE A 9 0.44 -4.06 -23.77
CA PHE A 9 1.40 -3.13 -24.38
C PHE A 9 2.50 -2.68 -23.42
N ARG A 10 2.56 -3.28 -22.23
CA ARG A 10 3.62 -3.00 -21.27
C ARG A 10 4.99 -3.42 -21.84
N PRO A 11 6.01 -2.54 -21.78
CA PRO A 11 7.35 -2.91 -22.21
C PRO A 11 7.87 -4.11 -21.40
N PRO A 12 8.55 -5.08 -22.04
CA PRO A 12 9.18 -6.19 -21.33
C PRO A 12 10.18 -5.68 -20.30
N VAL A 13 10.18 -6.26 -19.10
CA VAL A 13 11.17 -5.93 -18.08
C VAL A 13 12.40 -6.83 -18.15
N GLN A 14 13.52 -6.32 -17.64
CA GLN A 14 14.71 -7.14 -17.42
C GLN A 14 14.55 -7.92 -16.10
N CYS A 15 14.79 -9.23 -16.15
CA CYS A 15 14.58 -10.14 -15.01
C CYS A 15 15.66 -10.04 -13.91
N ASP A 16 16.52 -9.01 -13.94
CA ASP A 16 17.59 -8.83 -12.94
C ASP A 16 17.03 -8.55 -11.53
N MET A 17 15.82 -8.00 -11.46
CA MET A 17 15.08 -7.73 -10.22
C MET A 17 14.79 -9.00 -9.39
N CYS A 18 14.79 -10.18 -10.02
CA CYS A 18 14.49 -11.46 -9.37
C CYS A 18 15.61 -12.50 -9.52
N ARG A 19 16.70 -12.17 -10.24
CA ARG A 19 17.82 -13.07 -10.41
C ARG A 19 18.43 -13.37 -9.03
N GLN A 20 18.41 -14.66 -8.65
CA GLN A 20 18.86 -15.18 -7.36
C GLN A 20 18.04 -14.70 -6.14
N VAL A 21 16.86 -14.12 -6.37
CA VAL A 21 15.92 -13.75 -5.29
C VAL A 21 14.96 -14.91 -5.10
N THR A 22 15.04 -15.58 -3.95
CA THR A 22 14.20 -16.74 -3.62
C THR A 22 13.14 -16.44 -2.56
N HIS A 23 13.27 -15.31 -1.88
CA HIS A 23 12.34 -14.82 -0.86
C HIS A 23 12.49 -13.30 -0.73
N VAL A 24 11.47 -12.64 -0.16
CA VAL A 24 11.54 -11.21 0.17
C VAL A 24 12.42 -11.05 1.41
N GLU A 25 13.54 -10.34 1.26
CA GLU A 25 14.45 -10.09 2.38
C GLU A 25 13.78 -9.21 3.44
N ARG A 26 14.14 -9.44 4.70
CA ARG A 26 13.70 -8.64 5.84
C ARG A 26 14.93 -8.00 6.46
N VAL A 27 14.97 -6.68 6.49
CA VAL A 27 16.12 -5.92 6.97
C VAL A 27 15.70 -4.92 8.05
N HIS A 28 16.63 -4.57 8.90
CA HIS A 28 16.44 -3.68 10.05
C HIS A 28 17.63 -2.70 10.10
N SER A 29 17.41 -1.48 10.56
CA SER A 29 18.44 -0.42 10.65
C SER A 29 19.20 -0.18 9.34
N VAL A 30 18.52 -0.29 8.19
CA VAL A 30 19.18 -0.11 6.89
C VAL A 30 19.54 1.37 6.69
N THR A 31 20.76 1.68 6.25
CA THR A 31 21.12 3.05 5.91
C THR A 31 20.52 3.45 4.56
N SER A 32 20.25 4.74 4.34
CA SER A 32 19.71 5.20 3.06
C SER A 32 20.62 4.85 1.88
N GLN A 33 21.94 4.90 2.06
CA GLN A 33 22.92 4.49 1.05
C GLN A 33 22.82 3.01 0.69
N LEU A 34 22.75 2.13 1.70
CA LEU A 34 22.63 0.69 1.48
C LEU A 34 21.28 0.35 0.83
N PHE A 35 20.23 1.05 1.25
CA PHE A 35 18.91 0.89 0.67
C PHE A 35 18.89 1.30 -0.81
N GLU A 36 19.51 2.44 -1.14
CA GLU A 36 19.65 2.93 -2.51
C GLU A 36 20.41 1.96 -3.40
N GLU A 37 21.56 1.46 -2.92
CA GLU A 37 22.42 0.55 -3.66
C GLU A 37 21.74 -0.79 -3.96
N ARG A 38 20.94 -1.32 -3.02
CA ARG A 38 20.43 -2.70 -3.09
C ARG A 38 18.96 -2.82 -3.51
N TYR A 39 18.12 -1.85 -3.16
CA TYR A 39 16.67 -2.00 -3.24
C TYR A 39 15.98 -0.89 -4.01
N ALA A 40 16.31 0.39 -3.75
CA ALA A 40 15.50 1.54 -4.16
C ALA A 40 15.13 1.55 -5.65
N TYR A 41 16.09 1.21 -6.52
CA TYR A 41 15.94 1.28 -7.98
C TYR A 41 16.31 -0.03 -8.68
N THR A 42 16.31 -1.15 -7.93
CA THR A 42 16.68 -2.47 -8.48
C THR A 42 15.46 -3.33 -8.80
N GLY A 43 14.27 -2.90 -8.37
CA GLY A 43 13.03 -3.68 -8.44
C GLY A 43 13.00 -4.86 -7.46
N ARG A 44 14.02 -5.04 -6.61
CA ARG A 44 14.07 -6.12 -5.62
C ARG A 44 13.14 -5.81 -4.45
N PRO A 45 12.16 -6.67 -4.13
CA PRO A 45 11.27 -6.43 -3.00
C PRO A 45 12.02 -6.61 -1.67
N VAL A 46 11.69 -5.79 -0.68
CA VAL A 46 12.26 -5.87 0.66
C VAL A 46 11.25 -5.44 1.72
N VAL A 47 11.32 -6.02 2.91
CA VAL A 47 10.59 -5.54 4.09
C VAL A 47 11.57 -4.90 5.06
N ILE A 48 11.29 -3.64 5.42
CA ILE A 48 12.01 -2.91 6.46
C ILE A 48 11.25 -3.08 7.77
N THR A 49 11.81 -3.86 8.71
CA THR A 49 11.10 -4.30 9.92
C THR A 49 10.95 -3.20 10.97
N ASP A 50 11.71 -2.11 10.83
CA ASP A 50 11.68 -0.92 11.67
C ASP A 50 11.35 0.34 10.85
N GLY A 51 10.65 0.18 9.73
CA GLY A 51 10.39 1.27 8.78
C GLY A 51 9.60 2.45 9.35
N GLN A 52 8.79 2.21 10.40
CA GLN A 52 7.89 3.19 11.02
C GLN A 52 8.46 3.85 12.29
N ARG A 53 9.80 3.95 12.39
CA ARG A 53 10.46 4.61 13.52
C ARG A 53 9.88 6.00 13.78
N ASN A 54 9.54 6.26 15.04
CA ASN A 54 8.99 7.53 15.55
C ASN A 54 7.60 7.92 14.99
N TRP A 55 6.90 7.01 14.32
CA TRP A 55 5.53 7.29 13.87
C TRP A 55 4.53 7.09 14.99
N SER A 56 3.57 8.00 15.12
CA SER A 56 2.43 7.84 16.03
C SER A 56 1.23 7.16 15.36
N ALA A 57 1.24 7.05 14.02
CA ALA A 57 0.19 6.44 13.22
C ALA A 57 -0.30 5.06 13.74
N PRO A 58 0.56 4.10 14.16
CA PRO A 58 0.10 2.82 14.71
C PRO A 58 -0.83 2.93 15.93
N HIS A 59 -0.74 4.02 16.69
CA HIS A 59 -1.55 4.25 17.88
C HIS A 59 -2.76 5.14 17.64
N VAL A 60 -2.80 5.86 16.52
CA VAL A 60 -3.84 6.85 16.20
C VAL A 60 -4.77 6.37 15.09
N PHE A 61 -4.21 5.76 14.04
CA PHE A 61 -4.97 5.42 12.84
C PHE A 61 -5.96 4.30 13.16
N SER A 62 -7.24 4.62 12.95
CA SER A 62 -8.38 3.77 13.22
C SER A 62 -9.51 4.15 12.26
N PHE A 63 -10.53 3.30 12.16
CA PHE A 63 -11.71 3.61 11.38
C PHE A 63 -12.32 4.98 11.78
N GLU A 64 -12.45 5.23 13.08
CA GLU A 64 -13.01 6.48 13.62
C GLU A 64 -12.14 7.70 13.31
N PHE A 65 -10.82 7.55 13.35
CA PHE A 65 -9.90 8.61 12.95
C PHE A 65 -10.12 9.03 11.49
N PHE A 66 -10.14 8.06 10.56
CA PHE A 66 -10.37 8.38 9.15
C PHE A 66 -11.79 8.90 8.90
N LYS A 67 -12.80 8.34 9.58
CA LYS A 67 -14.18 8.85 9.55
C LYS A 67 -14.27 10.31 9.98
N SER A 68 -13.47 10.73 10.97
CA SER A 68 -13.45 12.13 11.40
C SER A 68 -12.87 13.09 10.35
N ILE A 69 -11.92 12.62 9.53
CA ILE A 69 -11.30 13.41 8.46
C ILE A 69 -12.23 13.53 7.26
N TYR A 70 -12.87 12.42 6.87
CA TYR A 70 -13.76 12.30 5.72
C TYR A 70 -15.25 12.29 6.14
N ALA A 71 -15.60 13.09 7.16
CA ALA A 71 -16.98 13.21 7.62
C ALA A 71 -17.90 13.73 6.51
N ASP A 72 -19.20 13.44 6.61
CA ASP A 72 -20.20 13.72 5.57
C ASP A 72 -20.25 15.19 5.14
N ASP A 73 -19.99 16.11 6.06
CA ASP A 73 -19.99 17.56 5.93
C ASP A 73 -18.57 18.16 5.82
N SER A 74 -17.54 17.31 5.70
CA SER A 74 -16.16 17.77 5.59
C SER A 74 -15.85 18.28 4.18
N PRO A 75 -15.17 19.44 4.04
CA PRO A 75 -14.65 19.90 2.75
C PRO A 75 -13.68 18.90 2.10
N VAL A 76 -13.02 18.09 2.93
CA VAL A 76 -12.10 17.03 2.50
C VAL A 76 -12.85 15.98 1.68
N LEU A 77 -14.02 15.53 2.12
CA LEU A 77 -14.82 14.54 1.40
C LEU A 77 -15.36 15.11 0.08
N GLU A 78 -15.78 16.38 0.06
CA GLU A 78 -16.22 17.04 -1.17
C GLU A 78 -15.10 17.15 -2.21
N ASN A 79 -13.89 17.54 -1.78
CA ASN A 79 -12.71 17.56 -2.66
C ASN A 79 -12.33 16.16 -3.13
N PHE A 80 -12.39 15.17 -2.23
CA PHE A 80 -12.13 13.78 -2.55
C PHE A 80 -13.04 13.26 -3.67
N GLU A 81 -14.35 13.49 -3.57
CA GLU A 81 -15.33 13.03 -4.55
C GLU A 81 -15.11 13.64 -5.95
N ARG A 82 -14.41 14.78 -6.04
CA ARG A 82 -14.07 15.45 -7.31
C ARG A 82 -12.75 14.99 -7.89
N ASP A 83 -11.70 14.88 -7.05
CA ASP A 83 -10.31 14.87 -7.51
C ASP A 83 -9.56 13.57 -7.20
N CYS A 84 -10.05 12.75 -6.27
CA CYS A 84 -9.34 11.56 -5.78
C CYS A 84 -9.92 10.24 -6.34
N GLN A 85 -9.11 9.19 -6.29
CA GLN A 85 -9.49 7.84 -6.71
C GLN A 85 -9.92 6.98 -5.52
N PHE A 86 -10.98 6.18 -5.74
CA PHE A 86 -11.49 5.19 -4.81
C PHE A 86 -11.37 3.79 -5.42
N PHE A 87 -10.89 2.83 -4.63
CA PHE A 87 -10.60 1.46 -5.07
C PHE A 87 -11.50 0.47 -4.32
N PRO A 88 -12.63 0.04 -4.91
CA PRO A 88 -13.50 -0.98 -4.32
C PRO A 88 -13.00 -2.39 -4.66
N TYR A 89 -12.48 -3.12 -3.68
CA TYR A 89 -12.05 -4.51 -3.87
C TYR A 89 -13.11 -5.47 -3.35
N GLN A 90 -13.86 -6.10 -4.27
CA GLN A 90 -14.94 -7.04 -3.95
C GLN A 90 -15.92 -6.51 -2.89
N THR A 91 -16.33 -5.25 -3.04
CA THR A 91 -17.29 -4.60 -2.14
C THR A 91 -18.32 -3.80 -2.93
N GLU A 92 -19.47 -3.58 -2.32
CA GLU A 92 -20.55 -2.74 -2.82
C GLU A 92 -20.31 -1.24 -2.58
N PHE A 93 -19.28 -0.87 -1.81
CA PHE A 93 -18.95 0.53 -1.58
C PHE A 93 -18.60 1.24 -2.88
N ARG A 94 -19.13 2.46 -3.06
CA ARG A 94 -18.92 3.27 -4.27
C ARG A 94 -17.99 4.46 -4.04
N ASN A 95 -17.88 4.91 -2.79
CA ASN A 95 -17.08 6.06 -2.37
C ASN A 95 -16.85 6.01 -0.85
N LEU A 96 -15.99 6.88 -0.35
CA LEU A 96 -15.68 6.99 1.08
C LEU A 96 -16.90 7.35 1.94
N ARG A 97 -17.84 8.13 1.39
CA ARG A 97 -19.10 8.44 2.07
C ARG A 97 -19.87 7.19 2.48
N HIS A 98 -20.03 6.26 1.55
CA HIS A 98 -20.73 5.00 1.81
C HIS A 98 -19.96 4.13 2.83
N VAL A 99 -18.63 4.14 2.78
CA VAL A 99 -17.76 3.41 3.72
C VAL A 99 -17.93 3.96 5.14
N PHE A 100 -17.76 5.26 5.34
CA PHE A 100 -17.78 5.86 6.67
C PHE A 100 -19.19 5.95 7.31
N ASN A 101 -20.24 5.73 6.50
CA ASN A 101 -21.62 5.55 6.97
C ASN A 101 -22.01 4.08 7.24
N MET A 102 -21.08 3.13 7.22
CA MET A 102 -21.37 1.75 7.58
C MET A 102 -21.76 1.60 9.06
N THR A 103 -22.47 0.51 9.38
CA THR A 103 -22.91 0.21 10.75
C THR A 103 -21.72 -0.15 11.65
N ALA A 104 -21.84 0.17 12.94
CA ALA A 104 -20.81 -0.16 13.93
C ALA A 104 -20.52 -1.67 13.99
N ASP A 105 -21.52 -2.54 13.79
CA ASP A 105 -21.31 -3.98 13.74
C ASP A 105 -20.35 -4.37 12.61
N ARG A 106 -20.52 -3.79 11.42
CA ARG A 106 -19.66 -4.08 10.27
C ARG A 106 -18.24 -3.52 10.43
N VAL A 107 -18.09 -2.34 11.06
CA VAL A 107 -16.76 -1.82 11.45
C VAL A 107 -16.07 -2.80 12.40
N ASN A 108 -16.82 -3.35 13.35
CA ASN A 108 -16.35 -4.35 14.31
C ASN A 108 -16.29 -5.78 13.74
N MET A 109 -16.26 -5.92 12.40
CA MET A 109 -16.09 -7.19 11.69
C MET A 109 -17.22 -8.21 11.97
N ARG A 110 -18.40 -7.72 12.36
CA ARG A 110 -19.63 -8.51 12.52
C ARG A 110 -20.54 -8.24 11.32
N GLY A 111 -20.32 -8.96 10.23
CA GLY A 111 -21.10 -8.82 9.00
C GLY A 111 -20.29 -9.20 7.78
N GLU A 112 -20.72 -8.70 6.62
CA GLU A 112 -20.03 -8.95 5.36
C GLU A 112 -18.64 -8.28 5.35
N PRO A 113 -17.59 -9.03 5.01
CA PRO A 113 -16.24 -8.51 4.92
C PRO A 113 -16.11 -7.47 3.81
N TRP A 114 -15.10 -6.61 3.93
CA TRP A 114 -14.86 -5.53 3.00
C TRP A 114 -13.39 -5.16 2.96
N TYR A 115 -12.93 -4.68 1.80
CA TYR A 115 -11.61 -4.11 1.63
C TYR A 115 -11.68 -2.98 0.61
N ILE A 116 -11.11 -1.84 0.97
CA ILE A 116 -11.11 -0.63 0.14
C ILE A 116 -9.71 -0.01 0.12
N GLY A 117 -9.43 0.72 -0.95
CA GLY A 117 -8.34 1.68 -1.00
C GLY A 117 -8.84 3.05 -1.42
N TRP A 118 -8.06 4.09 -1.14
CA TRP A 118 -8.28 5.41 -1.73
C TRP A 118 -6.98 6.21 -1.80
N SER A 119 -6.92 7.14 -2.75
CA SER A 119 -5.83 8.11 -2.83
C SER A 119 -6.16 9.34 -1.99
N ASN A 120 -5.26 9.76 -1.12
CA ASN A 120 -5.36 11.04 -0.45
C ASN A 120 -4.74 12.14 -1.33
N CYS A 121 -5.60 12.88 -2.04
CA CYS A 121 -5.21 14.01 -2.90
C CYS A 121 -5.55 15.39 -2.29
N ASP A 122 -6.19 15.42 -1.11
CA ASP A 122 -6.55 16.66 -0.41
C ASP A 122 -5.44 17.09 0.55
N SER A 123 -4.97 18.34 0.39
CA SER A 123 -3.86 18.88 1.19
C SER A 123 -4.18 19.00 2.69
N SER A 124 -5.44 19.20 3.06
CA SER A 124 -5.84 19.33 4.47
C SER A 124 -5.79 17.97 5.15
N ALA A 125 -6.34 16.94 4.50
CA ALA A 125 -6.19 15.56 4.96
C ALA A 125 -4.72 15.15 5.01
N ALA A 126 -3.93 15.45 3.97
CA ALA A 126 -2.51 15.16 3.95
C ALA A 126 -1.77 15.75 5.16
N ASN A 127 -2.01 17.03 5.49
CA ASN A 127 -1.39 17.66 6.67
C ASN A 127 -1.75 16.93 7.97
N ILE A 128 -3.03 16.59 8.18
CA ILE A 128 -3.47 15.84 9.37
C ILE A 128 -2.80 14.48 9.45
N LEU A 129 -2.68 13.75 8.33
CA LEU A 129 -2.04 12.45 8.33
C LEU A 129 -0.53 12.57 8.59
N ARG A 130 0.12 13.61 8.04
CA ARG A 130 1.57 13.86 8.19
C ARG A 130 1.98 14.31 9.59
N ASP A 131 1.04 14.66 10.46
CA ASP A 131 1.31 14.81 11.90
C ASP A 131 1.59 13.44 12.59
N HIS A 132 1.26 12.33 11.93
CA HIS A 132 1.33 10.99 12.53
C HIS A 132 2.36 10.05 11.89
N TYR A 133 2.81 10.34 10.67
CA TYR A 133 3.89 9.61 10.02
C TYR A 133 4.73 10.54 9.15
N GLU A 134 5.96 10.14 8.94
CA GLU A 134 6.94 10.90 8.17
C GLU A 134 7.40 10.10 6.95
N ARG A 135 8.23 10.72 6.11
CA ARG A 135 8.94 9.99 5.06
C ARG A 135 9.81 8.89 5.70
N PRO A 136 9.76 7.63 5.24
CA PRO A 136 10.57 6.56 5.82
C PRO A 136 12.06 6.87 5.79
N TYR A 137 12.75 6.61 6.92
CA TYR A 137 14.14 7.02 7.15
C TYR A 137 15.15 6.42 6.16
N PHE A 138 14.84 5.24 5.62
CA PHE A 138 15.70 4.49 4.72
C PHE A 138 15.65 4.97 3.27
N LEU A 139 14.69 5.84 2.90
CA LEU A 139 14.61 6.32 1.53
C LEU A 139 15.81 7.23 1.19
N PRO A 140 16.34 7.20 -0.06
CA PRO A 140 17.49 8.00 -0.49
C PRO A 140 17.26 9.50 -0.28
N GLN A 141 18.18 10.26 0.29
CA GLN A 141 17.92 11.65 0.72
C GLN A 141 17.41 12.56 -0.42
N ALA A 142 17.83 12.31 -1.66
CA ALA A 142 17.40 13.05 -2.83
C ALA A 142 16.00 12.65 -3.33
N ALA A 143 15.47 11.50 -2.90
CA ALA A 143 14.19 11.01 -3.35
C ALA A 143 13.05 11.88 -2.85
N GLU A 144 12.23 12.36 -3.79
CA GLU A 144 11.02 13.08 -3.47
C GLU A 144 9.93 12.10 -3.02
N SER A 145 9.02 12.57 -2.18
CA SER A 145 7.81 11.82 -1.84
C SER A 145 6.69 12.31 -2.74
N SER A 146 5.91 11.37 -3.29
CA SER A 146 4.68 11.76 -3.98
C SER A 146 3.79 12.58 -3.04
N LYS A 147 3.10 13.57 -3.61
CA LYS A 147 2.08 14.35 -2.87
C LYS A 147 0.86 13.51 -2.52
N THR A 148 0.70 12.38 -3.18
CA THR A 148 -0.43 11.48 -3.00
C THR A 148 0.00 10.29 -2.16
N ASP A 149 -0.75 10.06 -1.10
CA ASP A 149 -0.65 8.85 -0.28
C ASP A 149 -1.80 7.91 -0.62
N TRP A 150 -1.58 6.61 -0.63
CA TRP A 150 -2.64 5.61 -0.74
C TRP A 150 -2.90 4.97 0.59
N ILE A 151 -4.17 4.91 0.97
CA ILE A 151 -4.59 4.26 2.21
C ILE A 151 -5.44 3.07 1.82
N PHE A 152 -5.19 1.93 2.46
CA PHE A 152 -6.02 0.74 2.32
C PHE A 152 -6.50 0.28 3.68
N MET A 153 -7.76 -0.15 3.72
CA MET A 153 -8.43 -0.55 4.94
C MET A 153 -9.38 -1.70 4.67
N GLY A 154 -9.45 -2.67 5.58
CA GLY A 154 -10.47 -3.70 5.49
C GLY A 154 -10.37 -4.77 6.57
N THR A 155 -11.28 -5.73 6.44
CA THR A 155 -11.50 -6.82 7.40
C THR A 155 -10.72 -8.09 7.02
N PRO A 156 -10.58 -9.05 7.95
CA PRO A 156 -9.87 -10.30 7.70
C PRO A 156 -10.36 -11.05 6.45
N GLY A 157 -9.43 -11.72 5.76
CA GLY A 157 -9.72 -12.59 4.61
C GLY A 157 -9.93 -11.88 3.27
N TYR A 158 -9.90 -10.55 3.22
CA TYR A 158 -10.04 -9.75 1.99
C TYR A 158 -8.76 -8.94 1.73
N GLY A 159 -8.59 -8.51 0.49
CA GLY A 159 -7.43 -7.75 0.04
C GLY A 159 -7.52 -7.45 -1.46
N ALA A 160 -6.44 -6.87 -2.01
CA ALA A 160 -6.36 -6.62 -3.44
C ALA A 160 -6.09 -7.91 -4.23
N HIS A 161 -6.76 -8.08 -5.37
CA HIS A 161 -6.54 -9.21 -6.27
C HIS A 161 -5.16 -9.15 -6.94
N MET A 162 -4.79 -10.18 -7.68
CA MET A 162 -3.56 -10.17 -8.45
C MET A 162 -3.65 -9.08 -9.53
N HIS A 163 -2.76 -8.10 -9.44
CA HIS A 163 -2.69 -6.98 -10.37
C HIS A 163 -1.26 -6.45 -10.44
N ILE A 164 -1.05 -5.56 -11.39
CA ILE A 164 0.12 -4.70 -11.44
C ILE A 164 -0.38 -3.26 -11.39
N ASP A 165 0.42 -2.38 -10.81
CA ASP A 165 0.10 -0.97 -10.79
C ASP A 165 0.57 -0.28 -12.08
N HIS A 166 0.05 0.93 -12.29
CA HIS A 166 0.40 1.83 -13.38
C HIS A 166 0.74 3.20 -12.80
N VAL A 167 1.66 3.20 -11.86
CA VAL A 167 2.23 4.38 -11.23
C VAL A 167 3.58 4.72 -11.89
N GLY A 168 4.17 5.87 -11.58
CA GLY A 168 5.43 6.29 -12.20
C GLY A 168 6.64 5.59 -11.62
N ASN A 169 6.60 5.34 -10.31
CA ASN A 169 7.78 5.13 -9.49
C ASN A 169 7.64 3.95 -8.53
N PRO A 170 8.76 3.43 -8.00
CA PRO A 170 8.72 2.43 -6.96
C PRO A 170 7.91 2.89 -5.75
N SER A 171 7.25 1.94 -5.09
CA SER A 171 6.30 2.23 -4.03
C SER A 171 6.69 1.55 -2.73
N TRP A 172 6.35 2.20 -1.61
CA TRP A 172 6.42 1.59 -0.28
C TRP A 172 5.02 1.56 0.33
N GLN A 173 4.75 0.55 1.15
CA GLN A 173 3.52 0.45 1.92
C GLN A 173 3.83 0.04 3.37
N ALA A 174 3.46 0.92 4.29
CA ALA A 174 3.57 0.72 5.73
C ALA A 174 2.34 0.00 6.27
N GLN A 175 2.56 -1.08 7.01
CA GLN A 175 1.51 -1.81 7.70
C GLN A 175 1.27 -1.19 9.07
N ILE A 176 0.20 -0.41 9.21
CA ILE A 176 -0.09 0.37 10.43
C ILE A 176 -0.82 -0.48 11.47
N ARG A 177 -1.82 -1.25 11.02
CA ARG A 177 -2.62 -2.16 11.86
C ARG A 177 -2.91 -3.45 11.13
N GLY A 178 -3.09 -4.56 11.85
CA GLY A 178 -3.32 -5.86 11.26
C GLY A 178 -2.13 -6.39 10.46
N ARG A 179 -2.29 -7.58 9.89
CA ARG A 179 -1.23 -8.32 9.18
C ARG A 179 -1.68 -8.59 7.76
N LYS A 180 -0.80 -8.33 6.80
CA LYS A 180 -1.11 -8.51 5.38
C LYS A 180 -0.12 -9.46 4.74
N LEU A 181 -0.64 -10.56 4.18
CA LEU A 181 0.11 -11.44 3.30
C LEU A 181 0.17 -10.80 1.92
N TRP A 182 1.38 -10.64 1.40
CA TRP A 182 1.66 -10.28 0.03
C TRP A 182 2.10 -11.52 -0.73
N THR A 183 1.47 -11.79 -1.87
CA THR A 183 1.98 -12.77 -2.84
C THR A 183 2.45 -12.00 -4.06
N LEU A 184 3.70 -12.23 -4.45
CA LEU A 184 4.38 -11.57 -5.56
C LEU A 184 4.64 -12.60 -6.66
N GLU A 185 4.22 -12.28 -7.88
CA GLU A 185 4.49 -13.07 -9.08
C GLU A 185 5.39 -12.26 -10.03
N PRO A 186 6.45 -12.87 -10.58
CA PRO A 186 7.26 -12.20 -11.60
C PRO A 186 6.39 -11.94 -12.84
N PRO A 187 6.77 -11.01 -13.73
CA PRO A 187 6.06 -10.84 -14.99
C PRO A 187 6.28 -12.05 -15.91
N PRO A 188 5.37 -12.32 -16.87
CA PRO A 188 5.39 -13.54 -17.69
C PRO A 188 6.72 -13.82 -18.40
N GLU A 189 7.40 -12.78 -18.89
CA GLU A 189 8.71 -12.88 -19.54
C GLU A 189 9.82 -13.41 -18.62
N CYS A 190 9.63 -13.35 -17.30
CA CYS A 190 10.58 -13.79 -16.28
C CYS A 190 10.24 -15.13 -15.62
N TYR A 191 9.13 -15.79 -16.00
CA TYR A 191 8.66 -17.05 -15.39
C TYR A 191 9.66 -18.20 -15.37
N PHE A 192 10.57 -18.27 -16.35
CA PHE A 192 11.59 -19.33 -16.39
C PHE A 192 12.86 -19.02 -15.60
N GLN A 193 13.01 -17.78 -15.12
CA GLN A 193 14.19 -17.33 -14.37
C GLN A 193 13.87 -17.06 -12.90
N CYS A 194 12.61 -16.78 -12.59
CA CYS A 194 12.17 -16.22 -11.33
C CYS A 194 11.00 -17.01 -10.76
N ILE A 195 10.88 -16.99 -9.43
CA ILE A 195 9.86 -17.74 -8.71
C ILE A 195 8.85 -16.79 -8.06
N PRO A 196 7.59 -17.24 -7.88
CA PRO A 196 6.65 -16.56 -7.00
C PRO A 196 7.18 -16.54 -5.57
N MET A 197 6.85 -15.48 -4.83
CA MET A 197 7.24 -15.30 -3.44
C MET A 197 6.07 -14.84 -2.60
N GLU A 198 6.11 -15.16 -1.31
CA GLU A 198 5.12 -14.70 -0.35
C GLU A 198 5.82 -14.09 0.87
N VAL A 199 5.23 -13.03 1.43
CA VAL A 199 5.73 -12.39 2.64
C VAL A 199 4.57 -11.83 3.45
N VAL A 200 4.58 -12.05 4.77
CA VAL A 200 3.68 -11.36 5.69
C VAL A 200 4.36 -10.09 6.17
N VAL A 201 3.67 -8.98 6.01
CA VAL A 201 4.08 -7.66 6.52
C VAL A 201 3.33 -7.43 7.83
N GLU A 202 4.10 -7.24 8.90
CA GLU A 202 3.60 -7.08 10.27
C GLU A 202 3.39 -5.60 10.61
N PRO A 203 2.55 -5.26 11.62
CA PRO A 203 2.45 -3.90 12.13
C PRO A 203 3.83 -3.30 12.48
N GLY A 204 4.08 -2.08 12.04
CA GLY A 204 5.37 -1.39 12.21
C GLY A 204 6.37 -1.60 11.08
N GLU A 205 6.10 -2.55 10.17
CA GLU A 205 6.96 -2.83 9.03
C GLU A 205 6.53 -2.05 7.78
N ILE A 206 7.46 -1.91 6.85
CA ILE A 206 7.22 -1.30 5.54
C ILE A 206 7.72 -2.26 4.46
N ILE A 207 6.85 -2.66 3.54
CA ILE A 207 7.27 -3.35 2.32
C ILE A 207 7.61 -2.32 1.25
N VAL A 208 8.70 -2.54 0.54
CA VAL A 208 9.10 -1.77 -0.64
C VAL A 208 9.16 -2.72 -1.81
N LEU A 209 8.49 -2.36 -2.90
CA LEU A 209 8.51 -3.08 -4.15
C LEU A 209 8.16 -2.14 -5.30
N ASP A 210 8.69 -2.42 -6.48
CA ASP A 210 8.20 -1.77 -7.69
C ASP A 210 6.91 -2.45 -8.14
N THR A 211 5.78 -1.84 -7.81
CA THR A 211 4.46 -2.36 -8.16
C THR A 211 4.12 -2.21 -9.64
N ASN A 212 4.93 -1.48 -10.41
CA ASN A 212 4.88 -1.47 -11.87
C ASN A 212 5.63 -2.65 -12.48
N ILE A 213 6.33 -3.45 -11.67
CA ILE A 213 7.10 -4.62 -12.11
C ILE A 213 6.50 -5.92 -11.62
N TRP A 214 6.23 -6.00 -10.32
CA TRP A 214 5.73 -7.20 -9.67
C TRP A 214 4.21 -7.27 -9.74
N TYR A 215 3.71 -8.36 -10.33
CA TYR A 215 2.33 -8.73 -10.09
C TYR A 215 2.18 -9.05 -8.61
N HIS A 216 1.16 -8.50 -7.98
CA HIS A 216 0.96 -8.68 -6.56
C HIS A 216 -0.51 -8.80 -6.20
N LYS A 217 -0.78 -9.61 -5.18
CA LYS A 217 -2.07 -9.68 -4.48
C LYS A 217 -1.83 -9.56 -2.99
N THR A 218 -2.86 -9.15 -2.28
CA THR A 218 -2.82 -9.05 -0.82
C THR A 218 -3.97 -9.78 -0.17
N LEU A 219 -3.75 -10.25 1.05
CA LEU A 219 -4.75 -10.89 1.89
C LEU A 219 -4.53 -10.47 3.34
N ILE A 220 -5.59 -10.02 4.02
CA ILE A 220 -5.52 -9.74 5.46
C ILE A 220 -5.58 -11.07 6.22
N VAL A 221 -4.53 -11.35 7.00
CA VAL A 221 -4.34 -12.61 7.75
C VAL A 221 -4.38 -12.42 9.27
N SER A 222 -4.68 -11.21 9.74
CA SER A 222 -4.99 -10.92 11.14
C SER A 222 -6.49 -10.97 11.40
N GLU A 223 -6.88 -11.15 12.66
CA GLU A 223 -8.29 -11.08 13.13
C GLU A 223 -8.78 -9.65 13.44
N GLU A 224 -7.91 -8.65 13.25
CA GLU A 224 -8.26 -7.24 13.43
C GLU A 224 -8.34 -6.48 12.10
N LEU A 225 -8.93 -5.28 12.14
CA LEU A 225 -8.95 -4.35 11.02
C LEU A 225 -7.53 -4.05 10.55
N SER A 226 -7.27 -4.29 9.26
CA SER A 226 -6.01 -3.92 8.64
C SER A 226 -6.06 -2.49 8.15
N ILE A 227 -5.00 -1.72 8.41
CA ILE A 227 -4.82 -0.36 7.88
C ILE A 227 -3.39 -0.26 7.36
N THR A 228 -3.26 0.25 6.15
CA THR A 228 -1.96 0.54 5.55
C THR A 228 -1.94 1.90 4.90
N ILE A 229 -0.79 2.54 4.91
CA ILE A 229 -0.52 3.77 4.16
C ILE A 229 0.71 3.55 3.29
N GLY A 230 0.69 4.04 2.07
CA GLY A 230 1.80 3.91 1.13
C GLY A 230 1.92 5.13 0.24
N SER A 231 3.07 5.26 -0.39
CA SER A 231 3.35 6.31 -1.36
C SER A 231 4.46 5.88 -2.30
N GLU A 232 4.58 6.60 -3.41
CA GLU A 232 5.70 6.51 -4.33
C GLU A 232 6.90 7.28 -3.80
N TYR A 233 8.08 6.90 -4.29
CA TYR A 233 9.30 7.68 -4.12
C TYR A 233 10.14 7.67 -5.39
N ASP A 234 10.74 8.82 -5.70
CA ASP A 234 11.89 9.03 -6.59
C ASP A 234 12.35 10.49 -6.60
#